data_AF-A0A182IUX4-F1
#
_entry.id   AF-A0A182IUX4-F1
#
_cell.length_a   1.000
_cell.length_b   1.000
_cell.length_c   1.000
_cell.angle_alpha   90.00
_cell.angle_beta   90.00
_cell.angle_gamma   90.00
#
_symmetry.space_group_name_H-M   'P 1'
#
loop_
_entity.id
_entity.type
_entity.pdbx_description
1 polymer ?
#
loop_
_entity_poly.entity_id
_entity_poly.type
_entity_poly.pdbx_seq_one_letter_code
_entity_poly.pdbx_strand_id
1 'polypeptide(L)'
;MSDEEVIKRRLQIDGDGTGDDRRLNDLLKTFIKWCNSNDAPENSQPIYDRLLAQLAQCEFDMKKSDFYASVMQQEVKNYAAISEAIETGIETAKTQIVQSKQNLVLAKKIRKNRMEYDVLAKIINQQPDRKKTVQELESLKQEMDQLKESKADLERKLEAKKKDFTVLMRSIVELQNKLDPTMSVANAGSCEEEVADMSASAADDKMVCDEPQVPEEEDDGASSDNDEVILSSPEKLT
;
A
#
# COMPACT_ATOMS: atom_id res chain seq x y z
N MET A 1 -6.87 56.65 -15.43
CA MET A 1 -6.17 56.53 -14.13
C MET A 1 -7.05 55.68 -13.25
N SER A 2 -6.57 54.52 -12.84
CA SER A 2 -7.31 53.60 -11.96
C SER A 2 -7.41 54.20 -10.55
N ASP A 3 -8.50 53.95 -9.82
CA ASP A 3 -8.66 54.41 -8.43
C ASP A 3 -7.49 53.97 -7.54
N GLU A 4 -6.89 52.81 -7.79
CA GLU A 4 -5.66 52.37 -7.11
C GLU A 4 -4.46 53.27 -7.37
N GLU A 5 -4.32 53.81 -8.58
CA GLU A 5 -3.23 54.75 -8.92
C GLU A 5 -3.45 56.11 -8.24
N VAL A 6 -4.71 56.52 -8.10
CA VAL A 6 -5.10 57.74 -7.38
C VAL A 6 -4.86 57.59 -5.88
N ILE A 7 -5.24 56.46 -5.30
CA ILE A 7 -5.01 56.13 -3.89
C ILE A 7 -3.52 56.00 -3.61
N LYS A 8 -2.74 55.34 -4.47
CA LYS A 8 -1.28 55.22 -4.31
C LYS A 8 -0.57 56.56 -4.40
N ARG A 9 -0.96 57.43 -5.33
CA ARG A 9 -0.46 58.82 -5.37
C ARG A 9 -0.86 59.59 -4.12
N ARG A 10 -2.10 59.47 -3.68
CA ARG A 10 -2.59 60.18 -2.50
C ARG A 10 -1.95 59.68 -1.21
N LEU A 11 -1.67 58.39 -1.07
CA LEU A 11 -0.91 57.83 0.05
C LEU A 11 0.58 58.26 0.02
N GLN A 12 1.18 58.40 -1.18
CA GLN A 12 2.52 58.98 -1.31
C GLN A 12 2.57 60.49 -1.04
N ILE A 13 1.48 61.22 -1.32
CA ILE A 13 1.36 62.67 -1.07
C ILE A 13 0.97 62.96 0.40
N ASP A 14 0.07 62.17 1.00
CA ASP A 14 -0.49 62.38 2.34
C ASP A 14 0.15 61.49 3.43
N GLY A 15 0.95 60.48 3.07
CA GLY A 15 1.59 59.56 4.02
C GLY A 15 2.86 60.10 4.68
N ASP A 16 3.62 60.97 4.00
CA ASP A 16 4.79 61.68 4.56
C ASP A 16 5.15 62.98 3.77
N GLY A 17 4.41 63.34 2.70
CA GLY A 17 4.90 64.25 1.64
C GLY A 17 4.41 65.71 1.65
N THR A 18 3.38 66.06 2.41
CA THR A 18 2.92 67.46 2.55
C THR A 18 3.62 68.22 3.69
N GLY A 19 4.39 67.52 4.52
CA GLY A 19 5.20 68.11 5.57
C GLY A 19 6.44 68.80 5.02
N ASP A 20 7.17 68.13 4.14
CA ASP A 20 8.48 68.60 3.66
C ASP A 20 8.35 69.77 2.68
N ASP A 21 7.43 69.72 1.72
CA ASP A 21 7.17 70.86 0.82
C ASP A 21 6.69 72.09 1.60
N ARG A 22 5.84 71.89 2.62
CA ARG A 22 5.42 72.96 3.52
C ARG A 22 6.58 73.51 4.35
N ARG A 23 7.44 72.65 4.90
CA ARG A 23 8.64 73.04 5.67
C ARG A 23 9.61 73.84 4.81
N LEU A 24 9.87 73.40 3.57
CA LEU A 24 10.70 74.09 2.59
C LEU A 24 10.09 75.45 2.19
N ASN A 25 8.78 75.50 1.99
CA ASN A 25 8.07 76.74 1.68
C ASN A 25 8.12 77.73 2.85
N ASP A 26 7.99 77.25 4.09
CA ASP A 26 8.08 78.07 5.30
C ASP A 26 9.52 78.54 5.57
N LEU A 27 10.53 77.71 5.29
CA LEU A 27 11.95 78.10 5.30
C LEU A 27 12.21 79.20 4.28
N LEU A 28 11.73 79.03 3.03
CA LEU A 28 11.87 80.02 1.96
C LEU A 28 11.21 81.36 2.32
N LYS A 29 9.99 81.34 2.86
CA LYS A 29 9.29 82.55 3.33
C LYS A 29 10.06 83.25 4.46
N THR A 30 10.62 82.47 5.39
CA THR A 30 11.41 83.01 6.52
C THR A 30 12.72 83.61 6.02
N PHE A 31 13.37 82.98 5.04
CA PHE A 31 14.58 83.47 4.40
C PHE A 31 14.33 84.78 3.63
N ILE A 32 13.28 84.84 2.81
CA ILE A 32 12.91 86.07 2.08
C ILE A 32 12.60 87.22 3.04
N LYS A 33 11.91 86.93 4.17
CA LYS A 33 11.64 87.95 5.20
C LYS A 33 12.93 88.45 5.84
N TRP A 34 13.86 87.55 6.15
CA TRP A 34 15.16 87.90 6.73
C TRP A 34 16.05 88.72 5.77
N CYS A 35 16.02 88.43 4.47
CA CYS A 35 16.77 89.22 3.48
C CYS A 35 16.21 90.64 3.28
N ASN A 36 14.91 90.86 3.57
CA ASN A 36 14.24 92.15 3.37
C ASN A 36 14.02 92.94 4.67
N SER A 37 14.38 92.38 5.84
CA SER A 37 14.31 93.08 7.12
C SER A 37 15.46 94.08 7.27
N ASN A 38 15.12 95.37 7.44
CA ASN A 38 16.08 96.46 7.64
C ASN A 38 16.39 96.67 9.15
N ASP A 39 16.44 95.56 9.90
CA ASP A 39 16.52 95.55 11.37
C ASP A 39 17.97 95.67 11.88
N ALA A 40 18.13 96.25 13.07
CA ALA A 40 19.41 96.26 13.79
C ALA A 40 19.96 94.83 13.98
N PRO A 41 21.28 94.64 13.98
CA PRO A 41 21.92 93.30 13.98
C PRO A 41 21.47 92.39 15.15
N GLU A 42 21.02 92.97 16.26
CA GLU A 42 20.54 92.25 17.45
C GLU A 42 19.24 91.47 17.23
N ASN A 43 18.34 91.94 16.34
CA ASN A 43 17.08 91.25 16.01
C ASN A 43 17.22 90.22 14.87
N SER A 44 18.35 90.25 14.14
CA SER A 44 18.63 89.39 12.99
C SER A 44 19.18 88.01 13.39
N GLN A 45 19.95 87.95 14.49
CA GLN A 45 20.55 86.72 15.01
C GLN A 45 19.55 85.58 15.33
N PRO A 46 18.44 85.80 16.06
CA PRO A 46 17.50 84.72 16.38
C PRO A 46 16.75 84.17 15.15
N ILE A 47 16.56 85.01 14.12
CA ILE A 47 15.96 84.59 12.84
C ILE A 47 16.95 83.71 12.07
N TYR A 48 18.23 84.08 12.08
CA TYR A 48 19.31 83.28 11.49
C TYR A 48 19.47 81.90 12.16
N ASP A 49 19.48 81.85 13.50
CA ASP A 49 19.56 80.59 14.25
C ASP A 49 18.34 79.69 13.97
N ARG A 50 17.15 80.30 13.82
CA ARG A 50 15.93 79.59 13.41
C ARG A 50 16.02 79.04 11.98
N LEU A 51 16.59 79.79 11.04
CA LEU A 51 16.82 79.34 9.67
C LEU A 51 17.78 78.15 9.63
N LEU A 52 18.87 78.20 10.40
CA LEU A 52 19.81 77.07 10.52
C LEU A 52 19.14 75.82 11.11
N ALA A 53 18.33 75.97 12.15
CA ALA A 53 17.59 74.85 12.73
C ALA A 53 16.58 74.24 11.73
N GLN A 54 15.86 75.07 10.97
CA GLN A 54 14.94 74.61 9.93
C GLN A 54 15.67 73.92 8.77
N LEU A 55 16.84 74.40 8.37
CA LEU A 55 17.67 73.76 7.36
C LEU A 55 18.17 72.39 7.82
N ALA A 56 18.69 72.29 9.04
CA ALA A 56 19.14 71.03 9.62
C ALA A 56 18.01 69.98 9.71
N GLN A 57 16.77 70.42 10.00
CA GLN A 57 15.61 69.55 9.99
C GLN A 57 15.28 69.04 8.57
N CYS A 58 15.33 69.91 7.55
CA CYS A 58 15.11 69.51 6.16
C CYS A 58 16.18 68.50 5.70
N GLU A 59 17.45 68.71 6.05
CA GLU A 59 18.53 67.78 5.73
C GLU A 59 18.34 66.41 6.41
N PHE A 60 17.85 66.40 7.65
CA PHE A 60 17.55 65.17 8.37
C PHE A 60 16.40 64.41 7.71
N ASP A 61 15.30 65.09 7.37
CA ASP A 61 14.14 64.48 6.74
C ASP A 61 14.48 63.90 5.36
N MET A 62 15.33 64.59 4.58
CA MET A 62 15.87 64.06 3.31
C MET A 62 16.66 62.75 3.53
N LYS A 63 17.62 62.74 4.47
CA LYS A 63 18.41 61.54 4.77
C LYS A 63 17.55 60.39 5.28
N LYS A 64 16.51 60.69 6.06
CA LYS A 64 15.53 59.73 6.56
C LYS A 64 14.74 59.12 5.41
N SER A 65 14.29 59.93 4.45
CA SER A 65 13.59 59.47 3.25
C SER A 65 14.46 58.54 2.38
N ASP A 66 15.72 58.93 2.14
CA ASP A 66 16.69 58.10 1.41
C ASP A 66 16.94 56.75 2.11
N PHE A 67 17.08 56.77 3.43
CA PHE A 67 17.23 55.55 4.23
C PHE A 67 16.00 54.65 4.11
N TYR A 68 14.79 55.18 4.23
CA TYR A 68 13.57 54.39 4.05
C TYR A 68 13.43 53.84 2.64
N ALA A 69 13.82 54.59 1.61
CA ALA A 69 13.83 54.07 0.25
C ALA A 69 14.77 52.85 0.12
N SER A 70 15.96 52.91 0.73
CA SER A 70 16.89 51.76 0.77
C SER A 70 16.33 50.58 1.55
N VAL A 71 15.74 50.82 2.73
CA VAL A 71 15.14 49.76 3.56
C VAL A 71 13.96 49.11 2.85
N MET A 72 13.07 49.91 2.24
CA MET A 72 11.93 49.42 1.46
C MET A 72 12.39 48.51 0.30
N GLN A 73 13.46 48.87 -0.41
CA GLN A 73 14.03 48.01 -1.45
C GLN A 73 14.53 46.68 -0.90
N GLN A 74 15.11 46.68 0.31
CA GLN A 74 15.54 45.45 0.98
C GLN A 74 14.35 44.61 1.45
N GLU A 75 13.31 45.23 2.00
CA GLU A 75 12.07 44.56 2.42
C GLU A 75 11.38 43.89 1.23
N VAL A 76 11.26 44.57 0.08
CA VAL A 76 10.70 43.98 -1.14
C VAL A 76 11.47 42.73 -1.55
N LYS A 77 12.80 42.73 -1.48
CA LYS A 77 13.62 41.54 -1.77
C LYS A 77 13.39 40.42 -0.77
N ASN A 78 13.25 40.76 0.50
CA ASN A 78 12.97 39.78 1.55
C ASN A 78 11.59 39.13 1.36
N TYR A 79 10.55 39.92 1.07
CA TYR A 79 9.23 39.41 0.77
C TYR A 79 9.20 38.51 -0.47
N ALA A 80 9.96 38.87 -1.51
CA ALA A 80 10.12 38.01 -2.69
C ALA A 80 10.75 36.65 -2.33
N ALA A 81 11.82 36.65 -1.53
CA ALA A 81 12.47 35.42 -1.07
C ALA A 81 11.54 34.55 -0.19
N ILE A 82 10.76 35.17 0.70
CA ILE A 82 9.77 34.46 1.51
C ILE A 82 8.67 33.86 0.63
N SER A 83 8.21 34.59 -0.40
CA SER A 83 7.22 34.08 -1.36
C SER A 83 7.73 32.83 -2.07
N GLU A 84 8.96 32.88 -2.59
CA GLU A 84 9.60 31.74 -3.25
C GLU A 84 9.78 30.53 -2.30
N ALA A 85 10.17 30.78 -1.05
CA ALA A 85 10.26 29.73 -0.04
C ALA A 85 8.90 29.08 0.27
N ILE A 86 7.83 29.86 0.29
CA ILE A 86 6.47 29.34 0.48
C ILE A 86 6.03 28.52 -0.75
N GLU A 87 6.28 29.02 -1.96
CA GLU A 87 5.92 28.33 -3.21
C GLU A 87 6.64 26.97 -3.33
N THR A 88 7.94 26.94 -3.10
CA THR A 88 8.73 25.70 -3.08
C THR A 88 8.28 24.74 -1.97
N GLY A 89 7.90 25.26 -0.79
CA GLY A 89 7.28 24.48 0.28
C GLY A 89 5.96 23.84 -0.15
N ILE A 90 5.10 24.59 -0.85
CA ILE A 90 3.83 24.10 -1.39
C ILE A 90 4.06 23.00 -2.42
N GLU A 91 5.01 23.17 -3.34
CA GLU A 91 5.34 22.16 -4.35
C GLU A 91 5.87 20.87 -3.72
N THR A 92 6.73 21.00 -2.71
CA THR A 92 7.26 19.87 -1.94
C THR A 92 6.12 19.14 -1.23
N ALA A 93 5.22 19.86 -0.55
CA ALA A 93 4.07 19.27 0.11
C ALA A 93 3.12 18.55 -0.88
N LYS A 94 2.86 19.16 -2.04
CA LYS A 94 2.08 18.52 -3.11
C LYS A 94 2.71 17.20 -3.56
N THR A 95 4.03 17.19 -3.75
CA THR A 95 4.78 16.00 -4.14
C THR A 95 4.70 14.91 -3.06
N GLN A 96 4.86 15.27 -1.78
CA GLN A 96 4.73 14.35 -0.65
C GLN A 96 3.32 13.77 -0.52
N ILE A 97 2.29 14.55 -0.82
CA ILE A 97 0.89 14.07 -0.84
C ILE A 97 0.72 13.01 -1.93
N VAL A 98 1.22 13.25 -3.14
CA VAL A 98 1.13 12.28 -4.24
C VAL A 98 1.87 10.99 -3.89
N GLN A 99 3.08 11.08 -3.34
CA GLN A 99 3.84 9.92 -2.89
C GLN A 99 3.12 9.15 -1.76
N SER A 100 2.58 9.86 -0.76
CA SER A 100 1.81 9.25 0.32
C SER A 100 0.55 8.54 -0.18
N LYS A 101 -0.15 9.09 -1.18
CA LYS A 101 -1.29 8.43 -1.84
C LYS A 101 -0.87 7.13 -2.53
N GLN A 102 0.25 7.13 -3.24
CA GLN A 102 0.78 5.92 -3.90
C GLN A 102 1.15 4.86 -2.86
N ASN A 103 1.85 5.26 -1.79
CA ASN A 103 2.20 4.37 -0.69
C ASN A 103 0.97 3.77 -0.01
N LEU A 104 -0.09 4.56 0.18
CA LEU A 104 -1.35 4.08 0.73
C LEU A 104 -1.99 2.99 -0.14
N VAL A 105 -2.02 3.17 -1.45
CA VAL A 105 -2.54 2.16 -2.39
C VAL A 105 -1.71 0.87 -2.31
N LEU A 106 -0.38 0.98 -2.28
CA LEU A 106 0.50 -0.18 -2.13
C LEU A 106 0.29 -0.88 -0.78
N ALA A 107 0.17 -0.12 0.32
CA ALA A 107 -0.09 -0.67 1.64
C ALA A 107 -1.43 -1.41 1.71
N LYS A 108 -2.49 -0.86 1.10
CA LYS A 108 -3.79 -1.54 0.98
C LYS A 108 -3.67 -2.85 0.20
N LYS A 109 -2.94 -2.85 -0.92
CA LYS A 109 -2.69 -4.07 -1.70
C LYS A 109 -1.94 -5.12 -0.90
N ILE A 110 -0.89 -4.74 -0.18
CA ILE A 110 -0.13 -5.64 0.68
C ILE A 110 -1.02 -6.22 1.79
N ARG A 111 -1.87 -5.40 2.41
CA ARG A 111 -2.84 -5.85 3.43
C ARG A 111 -3.82 -6.87 2.84
N LYS A 112 -4.39 -6.61 1.67
CA LYS A 112 -5.29 -7.55 0.99
C LYS A 112 -4.59 -8.88 0.72
N ASN A 113 -3.40 -8.85 0.11
CA ASN A 113 -2.63 -10.06 -0.16
C ASN A 113 -2.32 -10.84 1.12
N ARG A 114 -1.96 -10.14 2.21
CA ARG A 114 -1.71 -10.78 3.51
C ARG A 114 -2.95 -11.48 4.06
N MET A 115 -4.12 -10.85 3.96
CA MET A 115 -5.38 -11.48 4.37
C MET A 115 -5.70 -12.71 3.53
N GLU A 116 -5.49 -12.66 2.21
CA GLU A 116 -5.67 -13.82 1.33
C GLU A 116 -4.73 -14.98 1.70
N TYR A 117 -3.46 -14.68 2.01
CA TYR A 117 -2.51 -15.69 2.51
C TYR A 117 -2.93 -16.27 3.86
N ASP A 118 -3.42 -15.44 4.78
CA ASP A 118 -3.88 -15.92 6.09
C ASP A 118 -5.11 -16.83 5.96
N VAL A 119 -6.04 -16.50 5.05
CA VAL A 119 -7.19 -17.36 4.74
C VAL A 119 -6.73 -18.69 4.14
N LEU A 120 -5.86 -18.65 3.13
CA LEU A 120 -5.35 -19.88 2.51
C LEU A 120 -4.55 -20.73 3.50
N ALA A 121 -3.75 -20.12 4.36
CA ALA A 121 -3.02 -20.81 5.42
C ALA A 121 -3.96 -21.50 6.41
N LYS A 122 -5.08 -20.87 6.78
CA LYS A 122 -6.11 -21.51 7.62
C LYS A 122 -6.70 -22.74 6.95
N ILE A 123 -6.98 -22.68 5.65
CA ILE A 123 -7.51 -23.83 4.87
C ILE A 123 -6.45 -24.94 4.80
N ILE A 124 -5.19 -24.61 4.52
CA ILE A 124 -4.08 -25.58 4.48
C ILE A 124 -3.89 -26.26 5.83
N ASN A 125 -3.99 -25.52 6.94
CA ASN A 125 -3.83 -26.08 8.29
C ASN A 125 -4.98 -27.01 8.72
N GLN A 126 -6.12 -27.00 8.03
CA GLN A 126 -7.18 -27.99 8.25
C GLN A 126 -6.81 -29.34 7.65
N GLN A 127 -5.90 -29.38 6.67
CA GLN A 127 -5.43 -30.61 6.05
C GLN A 127 -4.34 -31.26 6.91
N PRO A 128 -4.24 -32.61 6.91
CA PRO A 128 -3.23 -33.31 7.68
C PRO A 128 -1.82 -33.01 7.17
N ASP A 129 -0.84 -33.12 8.06
CA ASP A 129 0.55 -32.86 7.71
C ASP A 129 1.02 -33.78 6.57
N ARG A 130 1.62 -33.17 5.55
CA ARG A 130 2.11 -33.84 4.35
C ARG A 130 3.11 -34.95 4.69
N LYS A 131 3.98 -34.74 5.68
CA LYS A 131 4.98 -35.75 6.05
C LYS A 131 4.33 -37.00 6.63
N LYS A 132 3.29 -36.84 7.46
CA LYS A 132 2.57 -37.95 8.07
C LYS A 132 1.80 -38.74 7.03
N THR A 133 1.05 -38.05 6.16
CA THR A 133 0.29 -38.71 5.08
C THR A 133 1.19 -39.46 4.10
N VAL A 134 2.39 -38.96 3.79
CA VAL A 134 3.37 -39.68 2.96
C VAL A 134 3.88 -40.94 3.68
N GLN A 135 4.18 -40.88 4.97
CA GLN A 135 4.61 -42.05 5.75
C GLN A 135 3.52 -43.12 5.82
N GLU A 136 2.27 -42.73 6.06
CA GLU A 136 1.12 -43.64 6.08
C GLU A 136 0.90 -44.28 4.69
N LEU A 137 1.09 -43.52 3.61
CA LEU A 137 1.05 -44.06 2.24
C LEU A 137 2.15 -45.10 2.00
N GLU A 138 3.36 -44.83 2.46
CA GLU A 138 4.50 -45.75 2.32
C GLU A 138 4.27 -47.04 3.13
N SER A 139 3.77 -46.95 4.37
CA SER A 139 3.45 -48.13 5.16
C SER A 139 2.32 -48.95 4.54
N LEU A 140 1.24 -48.30 4.10
CA LEU A 140 0.11 -48.97 3.47
C LEU A 140 0.52 -49.64 2.14
N LYS A 141 1.46 -49.04 1.41
CA LYS A 141 2.04 -49.64 0.20
C LYS A 141 2.85 -50.90 0.52
N GLN A 142 3.68 -50.86 1.56
CA GLN A 142 4.42 -52.04 2.02
C GLN A 142 3.48 -53.17 2.46
N GLU A 143 2.44 -52.85 3.22
CA GLU A 143 1.41 -53.82 3.61
C GLU A 143 0.69 -54.42 2.39
N MET A 144 0.39 -53.58 1.39
CA MET A 144 -0.22 -54.06 0.16
C MET A 144 0.68 -55.03 -0.62
N ASP A 145 1.97 -54.73 -0.70
CA ASP A 145 2.92 -55.60 -1.38
C ASP A 145 3.10 -56.93 -0.62
N GLN A 146 3.14 -56.91 0.72
CA GLN A 146 3.15 -58.12 1.55
C GLN A 146 1.89 -58.97 1.37
N LEU A 147 0.70 -58.34 1.33
CA LEU A 147 -0.56 -59.05 1.11
C LEU A 147 -0.64 -59.67 -0.28
N LYS A 148 -0.12 -58.99 -1.32
CA LYS A 148 -0.02 -59.56 -2.67
C LYS A 148 0.91 -60.77 -2.72
N GLU A 149 2.05 -60.71 -2.06
CA GLU A 149 2.98 -61.84 -1.97
C GLU A 149 2.34 -63.02 -1.24
N SER A 150 1.72 -62.78 -0.09
CA SER A 150 0.99 -63.80 0.68
C SER A 150 -0.15 -64.43 -0.12
N LYS A 151 -0.92 -63.62 -0.87
CA LYS A 151 -1.96 -64.10 -1.78
C LYS A 151 -1.36 -65.01 -2.87
N ALA A 152 -0.29 -64.57 -3.53
CA ALA A 152 0.37 -65.36 -4.56
C ALA A 152 0.90 -66.70 -4.02
N ASP A 153 1.42 -66.71 -2.80
CA ASP A 153 1.88 -67.94 -2.15
C ASP A 153 0.74 -68.88 -1.76
N LEU A 154 -0.39 -68.34 -1.29
CA LEU A 154 -1.59 -69.14 -1.04
C LEU A 154 -2.17 -69.72 -2.33
N GLU A 155 -2.22 -68.94 -3.41
CA GLU A 155 -2.63 -69.42 -4.74
C GLU A 155 -1.72 -70.55 -5.25
N ARG A 156 -0.39 -70.41 -5.09
CA ARG A 156 0.56 -71.50 -5.42
C ARG A 156 0.31 -72.76 -4.60
N LYS A 157 0.06 -72.63 -3.29
CA LYS A 157 -0.25 -73.78 -2.41
C LYS A 157 -1.57 -74.44 -2.80
N LEU A 158 -2.58 -73.66 -3.11
CA LEU A 158 -3.90 -74.14 -3.54
C LEU A 158 -3.78 -74.87 -4.89
N GLU A 159 -3.04 -74.32 -5.84
CA GLU A 159 -2.78 -74.94 -7.14
C GLU A 159 -1.99 -76.26 -7.01
N ALA A 160 -0.99 -76.30 -6.12
CA ALA A 160 -0.29 -77.54 -5.81
C ALA A 160 -1.24 -78.61 -5.24
N LYS A 161 -2.15 -78.22 -4.32
CA LYS A 161 -3.15 -79.13 -3.78
C LYS A 161 -4.17 -79.58 -4.81
N LYS A 162 -4.60 -78.72 -5.73
CA LYS A 162 -5.44 -79.11 -6.88
C LYS A 162 -4.74 -80.17 -7.75
N LYS A 163 -3.44 -80.00 -8.00
CA LYS A 163 -2.63 -80.99 -8.74
C LYS A 163 -2.52 -82.32 -7.98
N ASP A 164 -2.20 -82.29 -6.68
CA ASP A 164 -2.17 -83.48 -5.82
C ASP A 164 -3.51 -84.23 -5.87
N PHE A 165 -4.63 -83.49 -5.76
CA PHE A 165 -5.98 -84.05 -5.78
C PHE A 165 -6.32 -84.63 -7.15
N THR A 166 -5.90 -83.98 -8.24
CA THR A 166 -6.08 -84.50 -9.60
C THR A 166 -5.33 -85.81 -9.81
N VAL A 167 -4.11 -85.93 -9.29
CA VAL A 167 -3.33 -87.19 -9.32
C VAL A 167 -4.01 -88.28 -8.50
N LEU A 168 -4.50 -87.95 -7.30
CA LEU A 168 -5.25 -88.90 -6.47
C LEU A 168 -6.53 -89.37 -7.18
N MET A 169 -7.32 -88.44 -7.73
CA MET A 169 -8.54 -88.74 -8.48
C MET A 169 -8.25 -89.64 -9.69
N ARG A 170 -7.20 -89.36 -10.44
CA ARG A 170 -6.75 -90.22 -11.56
C ARG A 170 -6.38 -91.61 -11.08
N SER A 171 -5.66 -91.71 -9.96
CA SER A 171 -5.28 -92.99 -9.36
C SER A 171 -6.49 -93.81 -8.90
N ILE A 172 -7.51 -93.15 -8.34
CA ILE A 172 -8.80 -93.78 -7.97
C ILE A 172 -9.51 -94.32 -9.22
N VAL A 173 -9.61 -93.53 -10.30
CA VAL A 173 -10.21 -93.98 -11.56
C VAL A 173 -9.44 -95.16 -12.17
N GLU A 174 -8.10 -95.11 -12.16
CA GLU A 174 -7.27 -96.22 -12.64
C GLU A 174 -7.44 -97.50 -11.80
N LEU A 175 -7.59 -97.38 -10.47
CA LEU A 175 -7.90 -98.51 -9.60
C LEU A 175 -9.32 -99.05 -9.82
N GLN A 176 -10.32 -98.18 -9.99
CA GLN A 176 -11.69 -98.58 -10.37
C GLN A 176 -11.69 -99.34 -11.70
N ASN A 177 -10.98 -98.84 -12.72
CA ASN A 177 -10.83 -99.51 -14.01
C ASN A 177 -10.12 -100.88 -13.91
N LYS A 178 -9.24 -101.07 -12.92
CA LYS A 178 -8.58 -102.36 -12.67
C LYS A 178 -9.44 -103.33 -11.86
N LEU A 179 -10.30 -102.83 -10.96
CA LEU A 179 -11.22 -103.66 -10.19
C LEU A 179 -12.45 -104.10 -10.99
N ASP A 180 -12.80 -103.41 -12.08
CA ASP A 180 -14.02 -103.69 -12.84
C ASP A 180 -13.74 -103.72 -14.36
N PRO A 181 -13.41 -104.89 -14.95
CA PRO A 181 -13.13 -105.00 -16.39
C PRO A 181 -14.39 -104.89 -17.27
N THR A 182 -15.54 -104.55 -16.72
CA THR A 182 -16.85 -104.60 -17.43
C THR A 182 -17.73 -103.36 -17.33
N MET A 183 -17.19 -102.21 -16.91
CA MET A 183 -17.93 -100.95 -17.05
C MET A 183 -17.15 -99.95 -17.90
N SER A 184 -16.93 -100.31 -19.16
CA SER A 184 -16.66 -99.31 -20.19
C SER A 184 -17.99 -98.77 -20.73
N VAL A 185 -18.00 -97.45 -20.85
CA VAL A 185 -18.89 -96.59 -21.65
C VAL A 185 -20.25 -96.18 -21.06
N ALA A 186 -20.26 -94.98 -20.48
CA ALA A 186 -21.09 -93.85 -20.96
C ALA A 186 -20.45 -92.54 -20.44
N ASN A 187 -19.61 -91.90 -21.25
CA ASN A 187 -19.98 -90.85 -22.19
C ASN A 187 -20.24 -89.49 -21.51
N ALA A 188 -19.21 -88.64 -21.64
CA ALA A 188 -19.23 -87.21 -21.95
C ALA A 188 -20.47 -86.37 -21.57
N GLY A 189 -20.23 -85.33 -20.78
CA GLY A 189 -21.16 -84.23 -20.59
C GLY A 189 -20.55 -83.09 -19.79
N SER A 190 -19.85 -82.20 -20.50
CA SER A 190 -19.65 -80.78 -20.22
C SER A 190 -19.28 -80.32 -18.80
N CYS A 191 -18.04 -79.85 -18.71
CA CYS A 191 -17.63 -78.78 -17.83
C CYS A 191 -18.18 -77.44 -18.30
N GLU A 192 -19.24 -76.95 -17.66
CA GLU A 192 -19.59 -75.53 -17.63
C GLU A 192 -19.90 -75.17 -16.18
N GLU A 193 -18.89 -74.67 -15.48
CA GLU A 193 -19.05 -74.00 -14.19
C GLU A 193 -19.15 -72.52 -14.53
N GLU A 194 -20.38 -71.99 -14.55
CA GLU A 194 -20.62 -70.55 -14.57
C GLU A 194 -20.09 -69.96 -13.26
N VAL A 195 -18.86 -69.48 -13.30
CA VAL A 195 -18.37 -68.49 -12.34
C VAL A 195 -18.96 -67.15 -12.74
N ALA A 196 -19.96 -66.75 -11.98
CA ALA A 196 -20.54 -65.42 -11.99
C ALA A 196 -19.43 -64.35 -11.98
N ASP A 197 -19.34 -63.64 -13.10
CA ASP A 197 -18.68 -62.37 -13.24
C ASP A 197 -19.36 -61.36 -12.30
N MET A 198 -18.70 -61.01 -11.20
CA MET A 198 -19.05 -59.84 -10.38
C MET A 198 -17.99 -58.77 -10.61
N SER A 199 -17.89 -58.30 -11.84
CA SER A 199 -17.13 -57.11 -12.20
C SER A 199 -17.94 -55.85 -11.87
N ALA A 200 -17.38 -55.09 -10.93
CA ALA A 200 -17.37 -53.64 -10.84
C ALA A 200 -18.62 -52.88 -11.34
N SER A 201 -19.46 -52.45 -10.39
CA SER A 201 -20.24 -51.23 -10.53
C SER A 201 -19.30 -50.03 -10.64
N ALA A 202 -18.92 -49.69 -11.87
CA ALA A 202 -18.42 -48.35 -12.19
C ALA A 202 -19.61 -47.39 -12.14
N ALA A 203 -19.83 -46.79 -10.98
CA ALA A 203 -20.60 -45.56 -10.88
C ALA A 203 -19.76 -44.47 -11.57
N ASP A 204 -20.15 -44.16 -12.79
CA ASP A 204 -19.74 -42.99 -13.57
C ASP A 204 -20.31 -41.75 -12.87
N ASP A 205 -19.64 -41.30 -11.81
CA ASP A 205 -19.90 -39.99 -11.22
C ASP A 205 -19.13 -38.96 -12.04
N LYS A 206 -19.81 -38.45 -13.07
CA LYS A 206 -19.37 -37.29 -13.82
C LYS A 206 -19.20 -36.12 -12.84
N MET A 207 -17.95 -35.87 -12.50
CA MET A 207 -17.51 -34.61 -11.91
C MET A 207 -17.88 -33.49 -12.91
N VAL A 208 -18.99 -32.81 -12.64
CA VAL A 208 -19.29 -31.51 -13.24
C VAL A 208 -18.25 -30.56 -12.66
N CYS A 209 -17.26 -30.19 -13.47
CA CYS A 209 -16.44 -29.02 -13.18
C CYS A 209 -17.36 -27.80 -13.32
N ASP A 210 -17.88 -27.32 -12.20
CA ASP A 210 -18.44 -25.99 -12.14
C ASP A 210 -17.31 -25.01 -12.45
N GLU A 211 -17.52 -24.28 -13.54
CA GLU A 211 -16.73 -23.15 -13.98
C GLU A 211 -16.78 -22.07 -12.88
N PRO A 212 -15.66 -21.44 -12.49
CA PRO A 212 -15.71 -20.40 -11.46
C PRO A 212 -16.53 -19.22 -11.97
N GLN A 213 -17.75 -19.07 -11.46
CA GLN A 213 -18.47 -17.80 -11.52
C GLN A 213 -17.61 -16.75 -10.81
N VAL A 214 -17.19 -15.75 -11.58
CA VAL A 214 -16.69 -14.48 -11.08
C VAL A 214 -17.76 -13.89 -10.15
N PRO A 215 -17.51 -13.68 -8.85
CA PRO A 215 -18.38 -12.82 -8.07
C PRO A 215 -18.14 -11.40 -8.55
N GLU A 216 -19.20 -10.82 -9.11
CA GLU A 216 -19.30 -9.40 -9.38
C GLU A 216 -19.02 -8.58 -8.11
N GLU A 217 -18.53 -7.37 -8.33
CA GLU A 217 -18.19 -6.42 -7.28
C GLU A 217 -19.42 -6.08 -6.43
N GLU A 218 -19.41 -6.50 -5.16
CA GLU A 218 -20.21 -5.84 -4.14
C GLU A 218 -19.31 -4.86 -3.37
N ASP A 219 -19.59 -3.58 -3.62
CA ASP A 219 -19.14 -2.40 -2.92
C ASP A 219 -19.68 -2.42 -1.48
N ASP A 220 -18.96 -3.07 -0.57
CA ASP A 220 -19.22 -2.95 0.87
C ASP A 220 -18.47 -1.74 1.44
N GLY A 221 -19.10 -0.59 1.27
CA GLY A 221 -18.90 0.58 2.11
C GLY A 221 -19.35 0.31 3.54
N ALA A 222 -18.50 -0.30 4.37
CA ALA A 222 -18.64 -0.27 5.82
C ALA A 222 -17.35 -0.65 6.57
N SER A 223 -16.58 0.36 6.99
CA SER A 223 -15.97 0.35 8.33
C SER A 223 -15.81 1.81 8.76
N SER A 224 -16.83 2.39 9.38
CA SER A 224 -16.96 2.44 10.84
C SER A 224 -15.63 2.75 11.50
N ASP A 225 -15.52 4.02 11.87
CA ASP A 225 -14.59 4.60 12.82
C ASP A 225 -14.21 3.63 13.94
N ASN A 226 -12.90 3.43 14.12
CA ASN A 226 -12.21 3.32 15.41
C ASN A 226 -10.72 3.02 15.14
N ASP A 227 -9.98 4.01 14.65
CA ASP A 227 -8.52 4.00 14.81
C ASP A 227 -8.18 4.76 16.10
N GLU A 228 -8.13 4.01 17.20
CA GLU A 228 -7.57 4.49 18.46
C GLU A 228 -6.04 4.62 18.27
N VAL A 229 -5.60 5.84 17.98
CA VAL A 229 -4.18 6.18 17.84
C VAL A 229 -3.52 6.11 19.22
N ILE A 230 -2.94 4.96 19.55
CA ILE A 230 -2.05 4.85 20.72
C ILE A 230 -0.70 5.45 20.32
N LEU A 231 -0.53 6.74 20.61
CA LEU A 231 0.77 7.41 20.63
C LEU A 231 1.54 6.92 21.87
N SER A 232 2.44 5.96 21.70
CA SER A 232 3.46 5.69 22.72
C SER A 232 4.56 6.76 22.61
N SER A 233 4.56 7.69 23.56
CA SER A 233 5.64 8.65 23.80
C SER A 233 6.97 7.93 24.10
N PRO A 234 8.12 8.43 23.61
CA PRO A 234 9.42 7.90 23.99
C PRO A 234 9.81 8.38 25.39
N GLU A 235 10.24 7.43 26.22
CA GLU A 235 10.81 7.67 27.55
C GLU A 235 11.99 8.65 27.48
N LYS A 236 11.98 9.64 28.39
CA LYS A 236 13.11 10.54 28.61
C LYS A 236 14.24 9.77 29.30
N LEU A 237 15.39 9.69 28.62
CA LEU A 237 16.68 9.54 29.28
C LEU A 237 17.03 10.87 29.97
N THR A 238 17.06 10.86 31.30
CA THR A 238 17.95 11.66 32.16
C THR A 238 18.13 10.93 33.47
#